data_AF-M0EFP6-F1
#
_entry.id   AF-M0EFP6-F1
#
_cell.length_a   1.000
_cell.length_b   1.000
_cell.length_c   1.000
_cell.angle_alpha   90.00
_cell.angle_beta   90.00
_cell.angle_gamma   90.00
#
_symmetry.space_group_name_H-M   'P 1'
#
loop_
_entity.id
_entity.type
_entity.pdbx_description
1 polymer ?
#
loop_
_entity_poly.entity_id
_entity_poly.type
_entity_poly.pdbx_seq_one_letter_code
_entity_poly.pdbx_strand_id
1 'polypeptide(L)'
;MPRLLSGLIFLALAYLTVRIVLSVVSRSIERLYVGDRELVGDLIVTLVAIFLWFGVALTFLKVVGMGDIAASLGTAVGFIALGLSYALSEMIEDTVAGVYLLRDPDFNVGYRVDAKGVTGTVAAIELRKTRIDTDAGDRIVMANRGGRTTFRRRRRPPATRRRRPTERGPRSCHTLPTLINPLRNSIAMATESTETVDATAEGDTAEGDTVEGDTTLAALSHASALFASFLGPILFLILADDGDELVERNAKNSLNFQIIVFVALMIAGALSFVFVGLLLFPIIAVADLVLVLVGTVKANDGKVYSYPFTPDIV
;
A
#
# COMPACT_ATOMS: atom_id res chain seq x y z
N MET A 1 -26.82 24.97 -36.24
CA MET A 1 -25.48 25.53 -36.50
C MET A 1 -24.70 25.94 -35.23
N PRO A 2 -25.22 26.76 -34.28
CA PRO A 2 -24.42 27.18 -33.11
C PRO A 2 -23.92 26.03 -32.22
N ARG A 3 -24.71 24.95 -32.07
CA ARG A 3 -24.31 23.76 -31.29
C ARG A 3 -23.13 22.97 -31.89
N LEU A 4 -22.98 23.01 -33.21
CA LEU A 4 -21.86 22.35 -33.90
C LEU A 4 -20.56 23.13 -33.67
N LEU A 5 -20.64 24.46 -33.71
CA LEU A 5 -19.51 25.34 -33.44
C LEU A 5 -19.03 25.21 -31.98
N SER A 6 -19.96 25.22 -31.02
CA SER A 6 -19.61 25.01 -29.61
C SER A 6 -19.04 23.62 -29.35
N GLY A 7 -19.55 22.58 -30.04
CA GLY A 7 -19.00 21.23 -29.97
C GLY A 7 -17.57 21.13 -30.49
N LEU A 8 -17.26 21.82 -31.59
CA LEU A 8 -15.91 21.83 -32.18
C LEU A 8 -14.90 22.59 -31.29
N ILE A 9 -15.31 23.73 -30.72
CA ILE A 9 -14.48 24.48 -29.76
C ILE A 9 -14.22 23.62 -28.51
N PHE A 10 -15.25 22.96 -28.00
CA PHE A 10 -15.11 22.04 -26.86
C PHE A 10 -14.11 20.92 -27.16
N LEU A 11 -14.21 20.26 -28.32
CA LEU A 11 -13.29 19.19 -28.71
C LEU A 11 -11.84 19.67 -28.82
N ALA A 12 -11.61 20.88 -29.36
CA ALA A 12 -10.26 21.44 -29.46
C ALA A 12 -9.64 21.68 -28.08
N LEU A 13 -10.39 22.29 -27.15
CA LEU A 13 -9.93 22.54 -25.77
C LEU A 13 -9.74 21.24 -24.99
N ALA A 14 -10.66 20.29 -25.15
CA ALA A 14 -10.59 18.98 -24.53
C ALA A 14 -9.36 18.20 -25.01
N TYR A 15 -9.10 18.16 -26.33
CA TYR A 15 -7.93 17.49 -26.88
C TYR A 15 -6.62 18.09 -26.34
N LEU A 16 -6.51 19.42 -26.30
CA LEU A 16 -5.34 20.10 -25.74
C LEU A 16 -5.11 19.69 -24.28
N THR A 17 -6.19 19.64 -23.50
CA THR A 17 -6.14 19.29 -22.08
C THR A 17 -5.75 17.85 -21.86
N VAL A 18 -6.42 16.91 -22.55
CA VAL A 18 -6.07 15.48 -22.46
C VAL A 18 -4.60 15.28 -22.83
N ARG A 19 -4.11 15.98 -23.86
CA ARG A 19 -2.70 15.91 -24.25
C ARG A 19 -1.75 16.44 -23.16
N ILE A 20 -2.06 17.59 -22.55
CA ILE A 20 -1.25 18.16 -21.45
C ILE A 20 -1.24 17.19 -20.26
N VAL A 21 -2.42 16.70 -19.86
CA VAL A 21 -2.57 15.77 -18.74
C VAL A 21 -1.78 14.50 -18.99
N LEU A 22 -1.95 13.84 -20.13
CA LEU A 22 -1.21 12.61 -20.46
C LEU A 22 0.30 12.86 -20.52
N SER A 23 0.74 14.02 -21.00
CA SER A 23 2.17 14.37 -21.00
C SER A 23 2.74 14.58 -19.60
N VAL A 24 1.95 15.09 -18.65
CA VAL A 24 2.36 15.21 -17.25
C VAL A 24 2.38 13.83 -16.59
N VAL A 25 1.33 13.02 -16.78
CA VAL A 25 1.25 11.66 -16.25
C VAL A 25 2.43 10.81 -16.75
N SER A 26 2.68 10.78 -18.06
CA SER A 26 3.74 9.96 -18.66
C SER A 26 5.12 10.35 -18.12
N ARG A 27 5.45 11.65 -18.13
CA ARG A 27 6.71 12.16 -17.57
C ARG A 27 6.89 11.85 -16.09
N SER A 28 5.80 11.81 -15.35
CA SER A 28 5.84 11.54 -13.92
C SER A 28 6.04 10.05 -13.62
N ILE A 29 5.36 9.19 -14.38
CA ILE A 29 5.55 7.74 -14.30
C ILE A 29 6.97 7.35 -14.70
N GLU A 30 7.50 7.93 -15.77
CA GLU A 30 8.89 7.73 -16.21
C GLU A 30 9.91 8.16 -15.14
N ARG A 31 9.61 9.22 -14.37
CA ARG A 31 10.48 9.66 -13.26
C ARG A 31 10.42 8.77 -12.03
N LEU A 32 9.32 8.03 -11.84
CA LEU A 32 9.08 7.19 -10.67
C LEU A 32 9.45 5.72 -10.89
N TYR A 33 9.37 5.23 -12.13
CA TYR A 33 9.68 3.83 -12.49
C TYR A 33 10.93 3.77 -13.37
N VAL A 34 12.12 3.78 -12.76
CA VAL A 34 13.39 3.52 -13.44
C VAL A 34 13.63 2.01 -13.47
N GLY A 35 13.28 1.34 -14.58
CA GLY A 35 13.66 -0.06 -14.88
C GLY A 35 12.52 -0.98 -15.32
N ASP A 36 12.75 -1.74 -16.41
CA ASP A 36 12.07 -2.93 -17.00
C ASP A 36 10.54 -3.14 -16.88
N ARG A 37 9.77 -2.18 -16.40
CA ARG A 37 8.30 -2.26 -16.25
C ARG A 37 7.57 -1.24 -17.14
N GLU A 38 8.08 -0.99 -18.34
CA GLU A 38 7.45 -0.11 -19.34
C GLU A 38 5.97 -0.48 -19.56
N LEU A 39 5.64 -1.79 -19.54
CA LEU A 39 4.26 -2.28 -19.67
C LEU A 39 3.32 -1.76 -18.56
N VAL A 40 3.80 -1.58 -17.33
CA VAL A 40 2.97 -1.12 -16.21
C VAL A 40 2.68 0.38 -16.36
N GLY A 41 3.70 1.16 -16.72
CA GLY A 41 3.53 2.59 -16.98
C GLY A 41 2.57 2.85 -18.14
N ASP A 42 2.75 2.14 -19.25
CA ASP A 42 1.89 2.23 -20.43
C ASP A 42 0.45 1.81 -20.14
N LEU A 43 0.24 0.77 -19.35
CA LEU A 43 -1.09 0.35 -18.90
C LEU A 43 -1.78 1.49 -18.12
N ILE A 44 -1.07 2.11 -17.17
CA ILE A 44 -1.62 3.21 -16.36
C ILE A 44 -1.95 4.41 -17.25
N VAL A 45 -1.03 4.85 -18.11
CA VAL A 45 -1.27 5.98 -19.03
C VAL A 45 -2.45 5.69 -19.95
N THR A 46 -2.56 4.46 -20.46
CA THR A 46 -3.67 4.02 -21.32
C THR A 46 -5.00 4.05 -20.59
N LEU A 47 -5.06 3.55 -19.36
CA LEU A 47 -6.28 3.58 -18.53
C LEU A 47 -6.72 5.02 -18.25
N VAL A 48 -5.78 5.91 -17.91
CA VAL A 48 -6.05 7.34 -17.72
C VAL A 48 -6.56 7.97 -19.01
N ALA A 49 -5.94 7.66 -20.16
CA ALA A 49 -6.38 8.18 -21.45
C ALA A 49 -7.81 7.74 -21.79
N ILE A 50 -8.14 6.46 -21.62
CA ILE A 50 -9.50 5.94 -21.85
C ILE A 50 -10.52 6.65 -20.96
N PHE A 51 -10.21 6.81 -19.68
CA PHE A 51 -11.11 7.48 -18.74
C PHE A 51 -11.34 8.95 -19.11
N LEU A 52 -10.29 9.69 -19.44
CA LEU A 52 -10.39 11.08 -19.88
C LEU A 52 -11.21 11.22 -21.17
N TRP A 53 -10.93 10.37 -22.18
CA TRP A 53 -11.67 10.38 -23.44
C TRP A 53 -13.14 10.01 -23.27
N PHE A 54 -13.45 9.09 -22.35
CA PHE A 54 -14.83 8.78 -22.01
C PHE A 54 -15.57 10.00 -21.43
N GLY A 55 -14.95 10.73 -20.50
CA GLY A 55 -15.51 11.97 -19.96
C GLY A 55 -15.71 13.06 -21.02
N VAL A 56 -14.74 13.22 -21.93
CA VAL A 56 -14.84 14.12 -23.09
C VAL A 56 -15.99 13.72 -24.00
N ALA A 57 -16.17 12.42 -24.28
CA ALA A 57 -17.25 11.93 -25.12
C ALA A 57 -18.64 12.23 -24.51
N LEU A 58 -18.85 11.94 -23.23
CA LEU A 58 -20.12 12.23 -22.55
C LEU A 58 -20.43 13.74 -22.53
N THR A 59 -19.42 14.55 -22.23
CA THR A 59 -19.56 16.01 -22.20
C THR A 59 -19.84 16.56 -23.61
N PHE A 60 -19.16 16.04 -24.63
CA PHE A 60 -19.42 16.40 -26.02
C PHE A 60 -20.86 16.10 -26.42
N LEU A 61 -21.37 14.89 -26.12
CA LEU A 61 -22.77 14.52 -26.38
C LEU A 61 -23.74 15.52 -25.73
N LYS A 62 -23.47 15.92 -24.48
CA LYS A 62 -24.26 16.94 -23.78
C LYS A 62 -24.22 18.29 -24.50
N VAL A 63 -23.05 18.73 -24.96
CA VAL A 63 -22.86 20.01 -25.67
C VAL A 63 -23.58 20.05 -27.02
N VAL A 64 -23.58 18.95 -27.79
CA VAL A 64 -24.25 18.89 -29.09
C VAL A 64 -25.77 18.71 -28.99
N GLY A 65 -26.30 18.52 -27.78
CA GLY A 65 -27.74 18.42 -27.50
C GLY A 65 -28.25 17.00 -27.29
N MET A 66 -27.37 16.00 -27.16
CA MET A 66 -27.70 14.60 -26.86
C MET A 66 -27.48 14.29 -25.36
N GLY A 67 -27.96 15.17 -24.49
CA GLY A 67 -27.78 15.06 -23.04
C GLY A 67 -28.37 13.77 -22.45
N ASP A 68 -29.53 13.33 -22.94
CA ASP A 68 -30.19 12.12 -22.44
C ASP A 68 -29.39 10.86 -22.78
N ILE A 69 -28.77 10.83 -23.97
CA ILE A 69 -27.87 9.73 -24.38
C ILE A 69 -26.61 9.74 -23.49
N ALA A 70 -26.01 10.91 -23.26
CA ALA A 70 -24.87 11.04 -22.36
C ALA A 70 -25.21 10.58 -20.93
N ALA A 71 -26.37 10.97 -20.41
CA ALA A 71 -26.84 10.55 -19.09
C ALA A 71 -27.02 9.04 -19.01
N SER A 72 -27.69 8.43 -20.00
CA SER A 72 -27.90 6.98 -20.07
C SER A 72 -26.59 6.19 -20.17
N LEU A 73 -25.63 6.65 -20.99
CA LEU A 73 -24.31 6.02 -21.08
C LEU A 73 -23.50 6.16 -19.79
N GLY A 74 -23.54 7.35 -19.16
CA GLY A 74 -22.89 7.59 -17.89
C GLY A 74 -23.43 6.70 -16.78
N THR A 75 -24.76 6.54 -16.68
CA THR A 75 -25.38 5.64 -15.69
C THR A 75 -25.04 4.18 -15.97
N ALA A 76 -25.11 3.73 -17.23
CA ALA A 76 -24.76 2.36 -17.61
C ALA A 76 -23.32 2.00 -17.24
N VAL A 77 -22.35 2.86 -17.58
CA VAL A 77 -20.93 2.66 -17.21
C VAL A 77 -20.75 2.72 -15.69
N GLY A 78 -21.48 3.62 -15.01
CA GLY A 78 -21.48 3.68 -13.54
C GLY A 78 -21.92 2.37 -12.89
N PHE A 79 -23.01 1.75 -13.37
CA PHE A 79 -23.47 0.45 -12.86
C PHE A 79 -22.47 -0.69 -13.15
N ILE A 80 -21.83 -0.70 -14.31
CA ILE A 80 -20.77 -1.67 -14.62
C ILE A 80 -19.60 -1.50 -13.66
N ALA A 81 -19.17 -0.26 -13.43
CA ALA A 81 -18.09 0.04 -12.49
C ALA A 81 -18.43 -0.41 -11.06
N LEU A 82 -19.67 -0.24 -10.60
CA LEU A 82 -20.12 -0.75 -9.31
C LEU A 82 -20.05 -2.28 -9.24
N GLY A 83 -20.53 -2.98 -10.27
CA GLY A 83 -20.44 -4.45 -10.33
C GLY A 83 -19.00 -4.96 -10.32
N LEU A 84 -18.12 -4.29 -11.08
CA LEU A 84 -16.69 -4.61 -11.09
C LEU A 84 -16.05 -4.34 -9.71
N SER A 85 -16.34 -3.19 -9.09
CA SER A 85 -15.85 -2.88 -7.74
C SER A 85 -16.26 -3.93 -6.72
N TYR A 86 -17.50 -4.41 -6.75
CA TYR A 86 -17.94 -5.46 -5.83
C TYR A 86 -17.15 -6.76 -6.05
N ALA A 87 -16.97 -7.17 -7.31
CA ALA A 87 -16.18 -8.37 -7.65
C ALA A 87 -14.69 -8.24 -7.26
N LEU A 88 -14.09 -7.07 -7.48
CA LEU A 88 -12.70 -6.79 -7.08
C LEU A 88 -12.55 -6.74 -5.55
N SER A 89 -13.55 -6.25 -4.82
CA SER A 89 -13.50 -6.12 -3.35
C SER A 89 -13.31 -7.46 -2.67
N GLU A 90 -13.96 -8.52 -3.17
CA GLU A 90 -13.80 -9.88 -2.61
C GLU A 90 -12.36 -10.39 -2.77
N MET A 91 -11.75 -10.12 -3.93
CA MET A 91 -10.37 -10.49 -4.22
C MET A 91 -9.37 -9.76 -3.31
N ILE A 92 -9.65 -8.49 -3.02
CA ILE A 92 -8.81 -7.67 -2.13
C ILE A 92 -8.96 -8.16 -0.69
N GLU A 93 -10.19 -8.40 -0.22
CA GLU A 93 -10.47 -8.89 1.13
C GLU A 93 -9.76 -10.23 1.39
N ASP A 94 -9.79 -11.15 0.43
CA ASP A 94 -9.05 -12.40 0.54
C ASP A 94 -7.53 -12.19 0.63
N THR A 95 -6.98 -11.26 -0.15
CA THR A 95 -5.54 -10.98 -0.19
C THR A 95 -5.06 -10.38 1.12
N VAL A 96 -5.80 -9.41 1.65
CA VAL A 96 -5.54 -8.80 2.96
C VAL A 96 -5.63 -9.87 4.06
N ALA A 97 -6.70 -10.67 4.06
CA ALA A 97 -6.84 -11.78 5.00
C ALA A 97 -5.67 -12.77 4.90
N GLY A 98 -5.22 -13.11 3.70
CA GLY A 98 -4.05 -13.98 3.50
C GLY A 98 -2.77 -13.41 4.11
N VAL A 99 -2.50 -12.11 3.95
CA VAL A 99 -1.33 -11.45 4.57
C VAL A 99 -1.43 -11.50 6.11
N TYR A 100 -2.62 -11.28 6.68
CA TYR A 100 -2.84 -11.42 8.12
C TYR A 100 -2.62 -12.86 8.61
N LEU A 101 -3.17 -13.85 7.91
CA LEU A 101 -3.02 -15.26 8.25
C LEU A 101 -1.57 -15.74 8.19
N LEU A 102 -0.78 -15.24 7.22
CA LEU A 102 0.66 -15.55 7.13
C LEU A 102 1.48 -14.94 8.28
N ARG A 103 0.99 -13.87 8.90
CA ARG A 103 1.64 -13.20 10.04
C ARG A 103 1.11 -13.66 11.40
N ASP A 104 0.02 -14.42 11.42
CA ASP A 104 -0.62 -14.89 12.65
C ASP A 104 0.17 -16.08 13.25
N PRO A 105 0.79 -15.94 14.43
CA PRO A 105 1.58 -17.00 15.06
C PRO A 105 0.73 -18.22 15.46
N ASP A 106 -0.59 -18.06 15.60
CA ASP A 106 -1.50 -19.14 15.94
C ASP A 106 -2.00 -19.90 14.69
N PHE A 107 -1.77 -19.41 13.47
CA PHE A 107 -2.18 -20.03 12.22
C PHE A 107 -0.99 -20.52 11.36
N ASN A 108 -0.47 -21.69 11.69
CA ASN A 108 0.64 -22.30 10.94
C ASN A 108 0.23 -23.56 10.18
N VAL A 109 0.94 -23.82 9.07
CA VAL A 109 0.82 -25.08 8.33
C VAL A 109 1.11 -26.26 9.28
N GLY A 110 0.25 -27.29 9.23
CA GLY A 110 0.31 -28.44 10.12
C GLY A 110 -0.47 -28.27 11.42
N TYR A 111 -1.05 -27.10 11.71
CA TYR A 111 -1.93 -26.91 12.86
C TYR A 111 -3.35 -27.34 12.54
N ARG A 112 -4.03 -27.88 13.55
CA ARG A 112 -5.44 -28.25 13.44
C ARG A 112 -6.30 -27.04 13.74
N VAL A 113 -7.21 -26.73 12.82
CA VAL A 113 -8.04 -25.52 12.88
C VAL A 113 -9.50 -25.89 12.61
N ASP A 114 -10.39 -25.07 13.15
CA ASP A 114 -11.82 -25.13 12.88
C ASP A 114 -12.24 -23.80 12.27
N ALA A 115 -12.48 -23.82 10.96
CA ALA A 115 -12.71 -22.65 10.14
C ALA A 115 -13.98 -22.81 9.31
N LYS A 116 -14.95 -21.91 9.50
CA LYS A 116 -16.21 -21.89 8.74
C LYS A 116 -16.93 -23.26 8.73
N GLY A 117 -16.87 -24.00 9.84
CA GLY A 117 -17.49 -25.32 9.97
C GLY A 117 -16.67 -26.48 9.39
N VAL A 118 -15.45 -26.23 8.91
CA VAL A 118 -14.50 -27.25 8.47
C VAL A 118 -13.42 -27.43 9.54
N THR A 119 -13.36 -28.63 10.11
CA THR A 119 -12.27 -29.04 11.02
C THR A 119 -11.25 -29.89 10.26
N GLY A 120 -9.98 -29.53 10.36
CA GLY A 120 -8.90 -30.27 9.71
C GLY A 120 -7.53 -29.69 10.01
N THR A 121 -6.52 -30.17 9.31
CA THR A 121 -5.13 -29.70 9.42
C THR A 121 -4.81 -28.75 8.26
N VAL A 122 -4.25 -27.58 8.55
CA VAL A 122 -3.85 -26.61 7.52
C VAL A 122 -2.73 -27.21 6.65
N ALA A 123 -2.99 -27.35 5.36
CA ALA A 123 -2.04 -27.92 4.40
C ALA A 123 -1.18 -26.84 3.72
N ALA A 124 -1.79 -25.71 3.37
CA ALA A 124 -1.10 -24.57 2.79
C ALA A 124 -1.92 -23.29 2.98
N ILE A 125 -1.22 -22.17 3.20
CA ILE A 125 -1.80 -20.83 3.27
C ILE A 125 -1.26 -20.08 2.04
N GLU A 126 -2.15 -19.68 1.14
CA GLU A 126 -1.83 -18.82 -0.01
C GLU A 126 -2.39 -17.41 0.23
N LEU A 127 -2.04 -16.45 -0.63
CA LEU A 127 -2.53 -15.08 -0.52
C LEU A 127 -4.05 -14.98 -0.56
N ARG A 128 -4.74 -15.80 -1.36
CA ARG A 128 -6.19 -15.73 -1.53
C ARG A 128 -6.96 -16.90 -0.94
N LYS A 129 -6.30 -18.05 -0.80
CA LYS A 129 -6.95 -19.31 -0.44
C LYS A 129 -6.15 -20.06 0.62
N THR A 130 -6.85 -20.79 1.46
CA THR A 130 -6.25 -21.72 2.41
C THR A 130 -6.75 -23.12 2.10
N ARG A 131 -5.84 -24.09 2.13
CA ARG A 131 -6.15 -25.51 1.93
C ARG A 131 -6.11 -26.24 3.26
N ILE A 132 -7.17 -26.98 3.58
CA ILE A 132 -7.32 -27.75 4.81
C ILE A 132 -7.57 -29.21 4.47
N ASP A 133 -6.79 -30.11 5.06
CA ASP A 133 -6.99 -31.55 4.97
C ASP A 133 -7.88 -32.01 6.14
N THR A 134 -9.08 -32.47 5.84
CA THR A 134 -10.08 -32.94 6.81
C THR A 134 -9.71 -34.33 7.33
N ASP A 135 -10.21 -34.71 8.52
CA ASP A 135 -9.96 -36.03 9.11
C ASP A 135 -10.52 -37.20 8.29
N ALA A 136 -11.48 -36.93 7.41
CA ALA A 136 -12.03 -37.88 6.45
C ALA A 136 -11.09 -38.15 5.25
N GLY A 137 -10.00 -37.38 5.11
CA GLY A 137 -9.03 -37.50 4.02
C GLY A 137 -9.25 -36.53 2.85
N ASP A 138 -10.30 -35.71 2.88
CA ASP A 138 -10.60 -34.73 1.83
C ASP A 138 -9.80 -33.44 1.99
N ARG A 139 -9.39 -32.83 0.86
CA ARG A 139 -8.74 -31.51 0.84
C ARG A 139 -9.74 -30.43 0.44
N ILE A 140 -10.08 -29.55 1.37
CA ILE A 140 -11.01 -28.44 1.16
C ILE A 140 -10.21 -27.16 0.88
N VAL A 141 -10.58 -26.46 -0.19
CA VAL A 141 -10.01 -25.16 -0.56
C VAL A 141 -11.02 -24.07 -0.23
N MET A 142 -10.63 -23.14 0.64
CA MET A 142 -11.50 -22.05 1.08
C MET A 142 -10.85 -20.69 0.79
N ALA A 143 -11.69 -19.72 0.45
CA ALA A 143 -11.28 -18.32 0.33
C ALA A 143 -10.93 -17.75 1.73
N ASN A 144 -9.88 -16.94 1.79
CA ASN A 144 -9.29 -16.43 3.04
C ASN A 144 -10.18 -15.43 3.78
N ARG A 145 -11.05 -14.71 3.07
CA ARG A 145 -12.03 -13.76 3.59
C ARG A 145 -12.80 -14.31 4.81
N GLY A 146 -12.97 -13.52 5.87
CA GLY A 146 -13.83 -13.87 7.01
C GLY A 146 -13.29 -14.95 7.96
N GLY A 147 -11.98 -15.24 7.93
CA GLY A 147 -11.34 -16.18 8.85
C GLY A 147 -11.10 -15.61 10.24
N ARG A 148 -12.15 -15.47 11.08
CA ARG A 148 -11.96 -15.41 12.54
C ARG A 148 -12.20 -16.81 13.09
N THR A 149 -11.18 -17.64 12.97
CA THR A 149 -11.19 -19.04 13.40
C THR A 149 -11.12 -19.13 14.91
N THR A 150 -12.02 -19.91 15.50
CA THR A 150 -11.92 -20.23 16.93
C THR A 150 -10.80 -21.25 17.08
N PHE A 151 -9.60 -20.77 17.42
CA PHE A 151 -8.46 -21.64 17.61
C PHE A 151 -8.63 -22.48 18.87
N ARG A 152 -8.85 -23.78 18.68
CA ARG A 152 -8.59 -24.75 19.74
C ARG A 152 -7.25 -25.39 19.47
N ARG A 153 -6.23 -24.93 20.20
CA ARG A 153 -4.92 -25.59 20.31
C ARG A 153 -5.10 -26.96 20.99
N ARG A 154 -5.63 -27.95 20.28
CA ARG A 154 -5.56 -29.35 20.73
C ARG A 154 -4.14 -29.81 20.46
N ARG A 155 -3.28 -29.77 21.50
CA ARG A 155 -2.07 -30.61 21.55
C ARG A 155 -2.49 -31.99 21.07
N ARG A 156 -1.70 -32.61 20.17
CA ARG A 156 -1.80 -34.04 19.85
C ARG A 156 -2.19 -34.78 21.13
N PRO A 157 -3.26 -35.60 21.16
CA PRO A 157 -3.46 -36.47 22.30
C PRO A 157 -2.13 -37.20 22.53
N PRO A 158 -1.59 -37.19 23.76
CA PRO A 158 -0.30 -37.81 24.02
C PRO A 158 -0.38 -39.20 23.46
N ALA A 159 0.60 -39.57 22.63
CA ALA A 159 0.72 -40.92 22.10
C ALA A 159 0.47 -41.86 23.28
N THR A 160 -0.60 -42.65 23.20
CA THR A 160 -0.93 -43.60 24.24
C THR A 160 0.34 -44.39 24.49
N ARG A 161 0.95 -44.14 25.65
CA ARG A 161 2.18 -44.81 26.07
C ARG A 161 1.79 -46.27 26.16
N ARG A 162 2.01 -47.04 25.07
CA ARG A 162 1.95 -48.49 25.11
C ARG A 162 2.85 -48.88 26.26
N ARG A 163 2.24 -49.31 27.37
CA ARG A 163 2.97 -49.83 28.51
C ARG A 163 3.79 -51.00 27.97
N ARG A 164 5.11 -50.81 27.84
CA ARG A 164 6.02 -51.94 27.69
C ARG A 164 5.85 -52.81 28.94
N PRO A 165 5.63 -54.12 28.82
CA PRO A 165 5.65 -55.00 29.98
C PRO A 165 7.03 -54.90 30.64
N THR A 166 7.03 -54.70 31.95
CA THR A 166 8.21 -54.77 32.81
C THR A 166 8.70 -56.20 32.89
N GLU A 167 9.84 -56.52 32.27
CA GLU A 167 10.64 -57.68 32.66
C GLU A 167 11.83 -57.21 33.51
N ARG A 168 11.88 -57.74 34.74
CA ARG A 168 12.99 -57.60 35.68
C ARG A 168 14.10 -58.57 35.30
N GLY A 169 15.33 -58.09 35.28
CA GLY A 169 16.53 -58.90 35.36
C GLY A 169 17.72 -58.04 35.81
N PRO A 170 18.45 -58.40 36.89
CA PRO A 170 19.60 -57.61 37.34
C PRO A 170 20.89 -58.16 36.72
N ARG A 171 21.87 -57.29 36.44
CA ARG A 171 23.31 -57.51 36.72
C ARG A 171 24.20 -56.33 36.28
N SER A 172 24.99 -55.90 37.26
CA SER A 172 26.34 -55.30 37.27
C SER A 172 26.77 -54.20 36.29
N CYS A 173 27.16 -53.07 36.91
CA CYS A 173 28.20 -52.15 36.45
C CYS A 173 29.55 -52.84 36.24
N HIS A 174 30.36 -52.38 35.28
CA HIS A 174 31.79 -52.05 35.45
C HIS A 174 32.34 -51.23 34.26
N THR A 175 33.13 -50.18 34.60
CA THR A 175 34.29 -49.55 33.91
C THR A 175 34.13 -48.62 32.67
N LEU A 176 34.14 -47.29 32.91
CA LEU A 176 35.13 -46.21 32.57
C LEU A 176 35.97 -46.27 31.24
N PRO A 177 36.61 -45.18 30.72
CA PRO A 177 36.35 -43.71 30.80
C PRO A 177 36.79 -42.84 29.55
N THR A 178 36.58 -41.50 29.66
CA THR A 178 37.36 -40.34 29.13
C THR A 178 37.47 -39.97 27.63
N LEU A 179 37.55 -38.63 27.43
CA LEU A 179 37.97 -37.81 26.26
C LEU A 179 36.81 -37.46 25.31
N ILE A 180 36.38 -36.19 25.17
CA ILE A 180 37.12 -35.09 24.53
C ILE A 180 36.75 -33.72 25.15
N ASN A 181 37.80 -33.10 25.70
CA ASN A 181 38.22 -31.70 25.78
C ASN A 181 37.21 -30.51 25.97
N PRO A 182 37.46 -29.65 26.98
CA PRO A 182 36.88 -28.31 27.12
C PRO A 182 37.84 -27.23 26.59
N LEU A 183 37.58 -26.64 25.42
CA LEU A 183 38.31 -25.45 24.93
C LEU A 183 37.44 -24.64 23.96
N ARG A 184 36.68 -23.66 24.47
CA ARG A 184 36.23 -22.50 23.66
C ARG A 184 35.98 -21.25 24.51
N ASN A 185 36.72 -21.07 25.59
CA ASN A 185 36.86 -19.78 26.30
C ASN A 185 38.21 -19.13 25.95
N SER A 186 38.45 -18.92 24.65
CA SER A 186 39.70 -18.31 24.15
C SER A 186 39.45 -17.23 23.09
N ILE A 187 38.24 -16.68 23.00
CA ILE A 187 37.92 -15.53 22.12
C ILE A 187 37.27 -14.43 22.97
N ALA A 188 37.94 -14.09 24.07
CA ALA A 188 37.63 -12.95 24.92
C ALA A 188 38.94 -12.43 25.55
N MET A 189 39.93 -12.08 24.71
CA MET A 189 41.08 -11.27 25.12
C MET A 189 41.90 -10.88 23.87
N ALA A 190 42.38 -9.64 23.83
CA ALA A 190 42.88 -8.90 22.66
C ALA A 190 41.74 -8.41 21.75
N THR A 191 41.28 -7.17 21.85
CA THR A 191 42.12 -5.99 21.61
C THR A 191 41.61 -4.82 22.45
N GLU A 192 42.57 -4.21 23.13
CA GLU A 192 42.48 -3.09 24.05
C GLU A 192 42.49 -1.77 23.24
N SER A 193 41.80 -0.76 23.79
CA SER A 193 42.14 0.68 23.82
C SER A 193 42.35 1.48 22.51
N THR A 194 42.15 2.80 22.64
CA THR A 194 42.43 3.91 21.68
C THR A 194 41.20 4.28 20.84
N GLU A 195 40.63 5.50 20.83
CA GLU A 195 41.01 6.81 21.35
C GLU A 195 39.76 7.72 21.30
N THR A 196 39.68 8.66 22.24
CA THR A 196 38.85 9.88 22.14
C THR A 196 39.54 10.87 21.20
N VAL A 197 38.87 11.32 20.14
CA VAL A 197 39.27 12.52 19.39
C VAL A 197 38.08 13.48 19.31
N ASP A 198 38.23 14.56 20.07
CA ASP A 198 37.53 15.83 19.90
C ASP A 198 38.04 16.51 18.63
N ALA A 199 37.16 16.96 17.76
CA ALA A 199 37.50 17.85 16.65
C ALA A 199 36.31 18.75 16.32
N THR A 200 36.56 20.04 16.52
CA THR A 200 35.70 21.17 16.22
C THR A 200 35.76 21.53 14.73
N ALA A 201 34.60 21.98 14.22
CA ALA A 201 34.38 23.02 13.20
C ALA A 201 34.80 22.84 11.71
N GLU A 202 33.78 23.12 10.87
CA GLU A 202 33.78 23.77 9.53
C GLU A 202 34.01 22.96 8.24
N GLY A 203 33.05 23.09 7.30
CA GLY A 203 33.37 23.18 5.87
C GLY A 203 32.61 22.30 4.86
N ASP A 204 31.29 22.51 4.72
CA ASP A 204 30.50 22.62 3.47
C ASP A 204 30.86 21.74 2.24
N THR A 205 30.00 20.77 1.90
CA THR A 205 29.42 20.61 0.54
C THR A 205 28.16 19.71 0.56
N ALA A 206 27.02 20.32 0.25
CA ALA A 206 25.71 19.76 -0.18
C ALA A 206 25.57 18.22 -0.33
N GLU A 207 25.11 17.56 0.73
CA GLU A 207 24.52 16.21 0.71
C GLU A 207 23.14 16.32 1.38
N GLY A 208 22.10 15.77 0.75
CA GLY A 208 20.72 15.95 1.20
C GLY A 208 20.48 15.26 2.54
N ASP A 209 20.54 16.04 3.62
CA ASP A 209 20.34 15.59 5.01
C ASP A 209 19.08 14.70 5.13
N THR A 210 19.31 13.44 5.48
CA THR A 210 18.25 12.52 5.92
C THR A 210 17.97 12.79 7.39
N VAL A 211 16.70 12.93 7.76
CA VAL A 211 16.27 13.16 9.15
C VAL A 211 16.00 11.80 9.80
N GLU A 212 16.47 11.62 11.04
CA GLU A 212 16.25 10.39 11.81
C GLU A 212 14.78 10.29 12.27
N GLY A 213 14.15 9.13 12.06
CA GLY A 213 12.76 8.87 12.43
C GLY A 213 12.14 7.67 11.70
N ASP A 214 10.86 7.37 11.96
CA ASP A 214 10.15 6.27 11.31
C ASP A 214 9.80 6.60 9.85
N THR A 215 10.62 6.09 8.92
CA THR A 215 10.45 6.29 7.48
C THR A 215 9.14 5.69 6.95
N THR A 216 8.61 4.65 7.59
CA THR A 216 7.34 4.02 7.18
C THR A 216 6.17 4.92 7.55
N LEU A 217 6.12 5.43 8.77
CA LEU A 217 5.08 6.39 9.19
C LEU A 217 5.18 7.70 8.39
N ALA A 218 6.39 8.16 8.11
CA ALA A 218 6.62 9.34 7.28
C ALA A 218 6.08 9.14 5.85
N ALA A 219 6.39 8.01 5.20
CA ALA A 219 5.86 7.68 3.88
C ALA A 219 4.33 7.51 3.86
N LEU A 220 3.78 6.88 4.90
CA LEU A 220 2.34 6.68 5.04
C LEU A 220 1.59 7.99 5.28
N SER A 221 2.18 8.98 5.94
CA SER A 221 1.57 10.30 6.10
C SER A 221 1.22 10.93 4.74
N HIS A 222 2.14 10.88 3.78
CA HIS A 222 1.88 11.29 2.39
C HIS A 222 0.89 10.37 1.68
N ALA A 223 1.12 9.04 1.73
CA ALA A 223 0.30 8.09 0.98
C ALA A 223 -1.19 8.11 1.40
N SER A 224 -1.43 8.35 2.69
CA SER A 224 -2.78 8.44 3.26
C SER A 224 -3.60 9.61 2.67
N ALA A 225 -2.93 10.67 2.19
CA ALA A 225 -3.59 11.82 1.59
C ALA A 225 -4.40 11.46 0.34
N LEU A 226 -4.01 10.42 -0.41
CA LEU A 226 -4.73 10.00 -1.63
C LEU A 226 -6.14 9.48 -1.35
N PHE A 227 -6.37 8.89 -0.18
CA PHE A 227 -7.63 8.20 0.14
C PHE A 227 -8.43 8.93 1.21
N ALA A 228 -7.75 9.61 2.12
CA ALA A 228 -8.36 10.33 3.23
C ALA A 228 -8.26 11.86 3.06
N SER A 229 -7.69 12.35 1.95
CA SER A 229 -7.41 13.77 1.77
C SER A 229 -6.65 14.32 2.99
N PHE A 230 -6.96 15.50 3.49
CA PHE A 230 -6.23 16.12 4.59
C PHE A 230 -6.42 15.36 5.91
N LEU A 231 -7.43 14.48 6.03
CA LEU A 231 -7.63 13.64 7.23
C LEU A 231 -6.54 12.57 7.37
N GLY A 232 -5.95 12.12 6.26
CA GLY A 232 -4.87 11.14 6.29
C GLY A 232 -3.63 11.68 7.02
N PRO A 233 -3.02 12.77 6.53
CA PRO A 233 -1.91 13.41 7.21
C PRO A 233 -2.21 13.81 8.66
N ILE A 234 -3.43 14.25 8.97
CA ILE A 234 -3.84 14.54 10.36
C ILE A 234 -3.77 13.30 11.25
N LEU A 235 -4.22 12.13 10.76
CA LEU A 235 -4.11 10.88 11.51
C LEU A 235 -2.65 10.56 11.85
N PHE A 236 -1.74 10.76 10.89
CA PHE A 236 -0.31 10.54 11.11
C PHE A 236 0.35 11.61 11.98
N LEU A 237 -0.14 12.85 11.95
CA LEU A 237 0.30 13.89 12.88
C LEU A 237 -0.07 13.57 14.33
N ILE A 238 -1.21 12.90 14.55
CA ILE A 238 -1.63 12.44 15.89
C ILE A 238 -0.89 11.16 16.31
N LEU A 239 -0.52 10.31 15.34
CA LEU A 239 0.22 9.07 15.59
C LEU A 239 1.72 9.29 15.79
N ALA A 240 2.25 10.44 15.35
CA ALA A 240 3.65 10.78 15.51
C ALA A 240 4.02 10.79 17.00
N ASP A 241 5.07 10.04 17.34
CA ASP A 241 5.59 10.01 18.70
C ASP A 241 6.32 11.34 19.03
N ASP A 242 6.28 11.75 20.30
CA ASP A 242 6.96 12.94 20.80
C ASP A 242 8.49 12.81 20.60
N GLY A 243 9.01 13.38 19.51
CA GLY A 243 10.43 13.34 19.13
C GLY A 243 10.72 12.80 17.73
N ASP A 244 9.73 12.26 17.00
CA ASP A 244 9.91 11.84 15.61
C ASP A 244 9.73 13.02 14.63
N GLU A 245 10.82 13.77 14.45
CA GLU A 245 10.85 14.96 13.61
C GLU A 245 10.59 14.62 12.12
N LEU A 246 11.01 13.44 11.66
CA LEU A 246 10.80 13.00 10.27
C LEU A 246 9.30 12.82 9.98
N VAL A 247 8.59 12.12 10.86
CA VAL A 247 7.14 11.88 10.71
C VAL A 247 6.37 13.20 10.85
N GLU A 248 6.69 14.00 11.86
CA GLU A 248 5.98 15.27 12.10
C GLU A 248 6.11 16.23 10.91
N ARG A 249 7.32 16.44 10.39
CA ARG A 249 7.56 17.39 9.29
C ARG A 249 6.95 16.91 7.98
N ASN A 250 7.03 15.62 7.67
CA ASN A 250 6.38 15.07 6.47
C ASN A 250 4.85 15.11 6.58
N ALA A 251 4.29 14.82 7.76
CA ALA A 251 2.84 14.92 8.00
C ALA A 251 2.34 16.36 7.86
N LYS A 252 3.06 17.37 8.41
CA LYS A 252 2.73 18.79 8.23
C LYS A 252 2.82 19.24 6.78
N ASN A 253 3.90 18.88 6.06
CA ASN A 253 4.04 19.19 4.64
C ASN A 253 2.93 18.58 3.79
N SER A 254 2.58 17.31 4.05
CA SER A 254 1.48 16.65 3.36
C SER A 254 0.13 17.29 3.68
N LEU A 255 -0.08 17.72 4.92
CA LEU A 255 -1.30 18.41 5.33
C LEU A 255 -1.44 19.77 4.64
N ASN A 256 -0.38 20.59 4.65
CA ASN A 256 -0.35 21.89 3.99
C ASN A 256 -0.66 21.75 2.50
N PHE A 257 -0.04 20.77 1.82
CA PHE A 257 -0.30 20.51 0.41
C PHE A 257 -1.77 20.12 0.17
N GLN A 258 -2.31 19.23 0.99
CA GLN A 258 -3.67 18.75 0.81
C GLN A 258 -4.73 19.84 1.08
N ILE A 259 -4.44 20.80 1.97
CA ILE A 259 -5.25 22.01 2.15
C ILE A 259 -5.25 22.84 0.86
N ILE A 260 -4.09 23.06 0.24
CA ILE A 260 -3.98 23.79 -1.02
C ILE A 260 -4.70 23.07 -2.17
N VAL A 261 -4.51 21.76 -2.31
CA VAL A 261 -5.23 20.95 -3.32
C VAL A 261 -6.73 21.02 -3.09
N PHE A 262 -7.19 20.94 -1.84
CA PHE A 262 -8.61 21.08 -1.51
C PHE A 262 -9.18 22.45 -1.94
N VAL A 263 -8.47 23.54 -1.64
CA VAL A 263 -8.85 24.89 -2.10
C VAL A 263 -8.84 24.97 -3.63
N ALA A 264 -7.84 24.41 -4.30
CA ALA A 264 -7.77 24.39 -5.77
C ALA A 264 -8.94 23.60 -6.37
N LEU A 265 -9.37 22.49 -5.74
CA LEU A 265 -10.55 21.73 -6.14
C LEU A 265 -11.85 22.51 -5.90
N MET A 266 -11.95 23.33 -4.85
CA MET A 266 -13.09 24.23 -4.63
C MET A 266 -13.18 25.33 -5.69
N ILE A 267 -12.04 25.93 -6.05
CA ILE A 267 -11.95 26.92 -7.13
C ILE A 267 -12.32 26.26 -8.47
N ALA A 268 -11.75 25.09 -8.78
CA ALA A 268 -12.11 24.32 -9.97
C ALA A 268 -13.61 23.97 -9.98
N GLY A 269 -14.18 23.61 -8.82
CA GLY A 269 -15.62 23.42 -8.64
C GLY A 269 -16.43 24.65 -9.02
N ALA A 270 -16.07 25.83 -8.54
CA ALA A 270 -16.72 27.09 -8.92
C ALA A 270 -16.51 27.44 -10.41
N LEU A 271 -15.34 27.19 -10.98
CA LEU A 271 -15.07 27.41 -12.40
C LEU A 271 -15.78 26.40 -13.31
N SER A 272 -16.29 25.29 -12.77
CA SER A 272 -17.01 24.26 -13.53
C SER A 272 -18.33 24.78 -14.11
N PHE A 273 -18.94 25.79 -13.48
CA PHE A 273 -20.15 26.46 -13.98
C PHE A 273 -19.94 27.15 -15.34
N VAL A 274 -18.70 27.50 -15.69
CA VAL A 274 -18.31 28.06 -16.99
C VAL A 274 -17.53 27.02 -17.82
N PHE A 275 -17.63 25.74 -17.47
CA PHE A 275 -16.93 24.59 -18.07
C PHE A 275 -15.40 24.61 -17.95
N VAL A 276 -14.77 25.72 -17.55
CA VAL A 276 -13.31 25.82 -17.31
C VAL A 276 -12.88 24.87 -16.20
N GLY A 277 -13.68 24.73 -15.15
CA GLY A 277 -13.37 23.84 -14.03
C GLY A 277 -13.29 22.36 -14.41
N LEU A 278 -14.08 21.93 -15.41
CA LEU A 278 -14.03 20.57 -15.93
C LEU A 278 -12.64 20.22 -16.50
N LEU A 279 -11.94 21.24 -17.01
CA LEU A 279 -10.57 21.14 -17.50
C LEU A 279 -9.54 21.04 -16.38
N LEU A 280 -9.78 21.75 -15.28
CA LEU A 280 -8.85 21.86 -14.15
C LEU A 280 -8.88 20.62 -13.25
N PHE A 281 -10.04 20.01 -13.04
CA PHE A 281 -10.16 18.80 -12.21
C PHE A 281 -9.16 17.67 -12.58
N PRO A 282 -9.07 17.21 -13.84
CA PRO A 282 -8.13 16.15 -14.19
C PRO A 282 -6.67 16.60 -14.08
N ILE A 283 -6.37 17.88 -14.32
CA ILE A 283 -5.01 18.43 -14.17
C ILE A 283 -4.60 18.42 -12.70
N ILE A 284 -5.46 18.92 -11.81
CA ILE A 284 -5.23 18.98 -10.36
C ILE A 284 -5.11 17.56 -9.80
N ALA A 285 -6.03 16.66 -10.14
CA ALA A 285 -6.02 15.28 -9.65
C ALA A 285 -4.74 14.53 -10.03
N VAL A 286 -4.24 14.73 -11.25
CA VAL A 286 -2.96 14.14 -11.69
C VAL A 286 -1.78 14.77 -10.96
N ALA A 287 -1.74 16.10 -10.85
CA ALA A 287 -0.66 16.78 -10.15
C ALA A 287 -0.58 16.36 -8.67
N ASP A 288 -1.73 16.27 -8.01
CA ASP A 288 -1.89 15.77 -6.65
C ASP A 288 -1.34 14.35 -6.51
N LEU A 289 -1.85 13.41 -7.32
CA LEU A 289 -1.41 12.02 -7.33
C LEU A 289 0.10 11.89 -7.51
N VAL A 290 0.66 12.59 -8.50
CA VAL A 290 2.10 12.54 -8.79
C VAL A 290 2.94 13.08 -7.64
N LEU A 291 2.60 14.28 -7.15
CA LEU A 291 3.39 14.92 -6.12
C LEU A 291 3.32 14.16 -4.80
N VAL A 292 2.17 13.58 -4.46
CA VAL A 292 2.02 12.72 -3.29
C VAL A 292 2.87 11.46 -3.42
N LEU A 293 2.87 10.80 -4.59
CA LEU A 293 3.74 9.63 -4.82
C LEU A 293 5.23 9.98 -4.68
N VAL A 294 5.68 11.11 -5.23
CA VAL A 294 7.07 11.59 -5.07
C VAL A 294 7.37 11.84 -3.60
N GLY A 295 6.44 12.46 -2.85
CA GLY A 295 6.58 12.69 -1.42
C GLY A 295 6.70 11.40 -0.62
N THR A 296 5.82 10.42 -0.89
CA THR A 296 5.87 9.09 -0.28
C THR A 296 7.21 8.40 -0.50
N VAL A 297 7.73 8.39 -1.74
CA VAL A 297 9.02 7.75 -2.04
C VAL A 297 10.16 8.46 -1.31
N LYS A 298 10.20 9.79 -1.33
CA LYS A 298 11.26 10.56 -0.66
C LYS A 298 11.22 10.44 0.87
N ALA A 299 10.03 10.40 1.46
CA ALA A 299 9.87 10.19 2.90
C ALA A 299 10.29 8.76 3.31
N ASN A 300 10.06 7.77 2.45
CA ASN A 300 10.55 6.41 2.65
C ASN A 300 12.10 6.34 2.63
N ASP A 301 12.77 7.27 1.92
CA ASP A 301 14.23 7.43 1.94
C ASP A 301 14.74 8.27 3.14
N GLY A 302 13.88 8.60 4.11
CA GLY A 302 14.23 9.41 5.28
C GLY A 302 14.38 10.91 5.00
N LYS A 303 13.83 11.41 3.90
CA LYS A 303 13.90 12.83 3.52
C LYS A 303 12.61 13.56 3.87
N VAL A 304 12.73 14.79 4.34
CA VAL A 304 11.58 15.69 4.50
C VAL A 304 11.22 16.25 3.13
N TYR A 305 10.04 15.87 2.60
CA TYR A 305 9.59 16.35 1.30
C TYR A 305 8.64 17.54 1.43
N SER A 306 9.06 18.69 0.88
CA SER A 306 8.22 19.88 0.74
C SER A 306 7.64 19.95 -0.67
N TYR A 307 6.33 20.18 -0.75
CA TYR A 307 5.62 20.28 -2.01
C TYR A 307 5.85 21.64 -2.68
N PRO A 308 6.07 21.69 -4.00
CA PRO A 308 6.14 22.96 -4.73
C PRO A 308 4.86 23.78 -4.56
N PHE A 309 4.99 25.11 -4.49
CA PHE A 309 3.87 26.06 -4.39
C PHE A 309 2.96 25.88 -3.15
N THR A 310 3.49 25.29 -2.07
CA THR A 310 2.75 25.08 -0.83
C THR A 310 3.33 25.97 0.28
N PRO A 311 2.54 26.85 0.91
CA PRO A 311 3.00 27.63 2.06
C PRO A 311 2.93 26.81 3.36
N ASP A 312 3.74 27.19 4.35
CA ASP A 312 3.73 26.60 5.68
C ASP A 312 2.58 27.20 6.50
N ILE A 313 1.53 26.39 6.76
CA ILE A 313 0.30 26.83 7.44
C ILE A 313 0.20 26.19 8.84
N VAL A 314 0.48 24.89 8.93
CA VAL A 314 0.44 24.07 10.15
C VAL A 314 1.84 23.81 10.69
#